data_AF-A0A357GUR4-F1
#
_entry.id   AF-A0A357GUR4-F1
#
_cell.length_a   1.000
_cell.length_b   1.000
_cell.length_c   1.000
_cell.angle_alpha   90.00
_cell.angle_beta   90.00
_cell.angle_gamma   90.00
#
_symmetry.space_group_name_H-M   'P 1'
#
loop_
_entity.id
_entity.type
_entity.pdbx_description
1 polymer ?
#
loop_
_entity_poly.entity_id
_entity_poly.type
_entity_poly.pdbx_seq_one_letter_code
_entity_poly.pdbx_strand_id
1 'polypeptide(L)'
;MRFKMGAIFLVMAVVFSLKCVEAGIKKEMPDLVSEELLKCTSADDSDDSARRELFESYMDPLDEDNPAAVNIISSLREILFLAKPASLDNSSMLVISTLEAIDGSKFIPVVPMLSGDEEIGPEWEIEIKGPTFVQDPPMLIMKGEKISSFWKKISMLHEGSHILSFVTKAFESIENPLDKRVVDEYCAYTLIFEILDKKGGEEYKKILSEKVAFIKEKFIKDKAYLAIDFSEAERLNDAFSEAPLSSDEIRLRWQILWIHSTFMAMEQLNANNDKEGKQAKINYMFALFENQFEE
;
A
#
# COMPACT_ATOMS: atom_id res chain seq x y z
N MET A 1 -11.35 26.67 -9.37
CA MET A 1 -11.38 26.90 -7.90
C MET A 1 -9.95 27.05 -7.42
N ARG A 2 -9.56 28.18 -6.80
CA ARG A 2 -8.18 28.41 -6.32
C ARG A 2 -8.02 27.76 -4.94
N PHE A 3 -7.47 26.56 -4.88
CA PHE A 3 -7.12 25.90 -3.63
C PHE A 3 -5.94 26.64 -2.96
N LYS A 4 -6.19 27.21 -1.78
CA LYS A 4 -5.14 27.78 -0.93
C LYS A 4 -4.42 26.64 -0.18
N MET A 5 -3.61 25.85 -0.89
CA MET A 5 -2.70 24.84 -0.28
C MET A 5 -1.44 25.51 0.34
N GLY A 6 -1.65 26.57 1.11
CA GLY A 6 -0.56 27.35 1.73
C GLY A 6 0.15 26.65 2.89
N ALA A 7 -0.41 25.57 3.42
CA ALA A 7 0.04 24.95 4.67
C ALA A 7 0.60 23.52 4.54
N ILE A 8 0.50 22.87 3.37
CA ILE A 8 1.08 21.53 3.13
C ILE A 8 2.63 21.57 3.10
N PHE A 9 3.20 22.77 3.01
CA PHE A 9 4.62 23.01 2.75
C PHE A 9 5.60 22.80 3.90
N LEU A 10 5.14 22.51 5.12
CA LEU A 10 6.04 22.33 6.28
C LEU A 10 6.16 20.88 6.78
N VAL A 11 5.40 19.92 6.21
CA VAL A 11 5.45 18.50 6.64
C VAL A 11 6.21 17.63 5.63
N MET A 12 6.39 18.09 4.38
CA MET A 12 7.08 17.36 3.31
C MET A 12 8.62 17.24 3.45
N ALA A 13 9.21 17.68 4.56
CA ALA A 13 10.63 17.49 4.89
C ALA A 13 10.89 16.25 5.78
N VAL A 14 9.84 15.49 6.10
CA VAL A 14 9.93 14.16 6.71
C VAL A 14 9.57 13.14 5.64
N VAL A 15 10.36 13.05 4.57
CA VAL A 15 10.55 11.76 3.91
C VAL A 15 11.12 10.86 5.01
N PHE A 16 10.27 10.13 5.73
CA PHE A 16 10.70 9.06 6.62
C PHE A 16 11.92 9.41 7.48
N SER A 17 11.95 10.59 8.11
CA SER A 17 13.04 10.84 9.06
C SER A 17 12.87 9.81 10.16
N LEU A 18 13.87 8.92 10.30
CA LEU A 18 13.97 7.81 11.24
C LEU A 18 13.51 8.16 12.68
N LYS A 19 13.41 9.44 13.00
CA LYS A 19 12.98 9.99 14.30
C LYS A 19 11.48 9.92 14.57
N CYS A 20 10.59 9.85 13.57
CA CYS A 20 9.15 9.73 13.84
C CYS A 20 8.76 8.30 14.27
N VAL A 21 9.44 7.29 13.74
CA VAL A 21 9.28 5.89 14.16
C VAL A 21 9.88 5.67 15.55
N GLU A 22 11.08 6.20 15.84
CA GLU A 22 11.71 6.09 17.17
C GLU A 22 10.99 6.88 18.28
N ALA A 23 10.30 7.99 17.96
CA ALA A 23 9.64 8.84 18.95
C ALA A 23 8.14 8.56 19.13
N GLY A 24 7.47 7.97 18.12
CA GLY A 24 6.03 7.74 18.10
C GLY A 24 5.58 6.44 18.77
N ILE A 25 6.37 5.36 18.64
CA ILE A 25 6.02 4.02 19.16
C ILE A 25 6.04 3.97 20.72
N LYS A 26 6.54 5.03 21.39
CA LYS A 26 6.59 5.13 22.86
C LYS A 26 5.44 5.90 23.52
N LYS A 27 4.49 6.43 22.76
CA LYS A 27 3.34 7.15 23.34
C LYS A 27 2.10 6.28 23.27
N GLU A 28 1.60 5.91 24.45
CA GLU A 28 0.28 5.33 24.74
C GLU A 28 -0.68 5.42 23.54
N MET A 29 -0.73 4.32 22.78
CA MET A 29 -1.61 4.20 21.63
C MET A 29 -2.99 3.73 22.10
N PRO A 30 -4.08 4.23 21.51
CA PRO A 30 -5.44 3.92 21.95
C PRO A 30 -5.71 2.42 21.88
N ASP A 31 -6.58 1.91 22.76
CA ASP A 31 -7.12 0.55 22.74
C ASP A 31 -7.88 0.33 21.41
N LEU A 32 -7.17 -0.07 20.36
CA LEU A 32 -7.69 -0.17 18.98
C LEU A 32 -8.36 -1.52 18.68
N VAL A 33 -8.27 -2.49 19.58
CA VAL A 33 -8.94 -3.79 19.46
C VAL A 33 -9.89 -3.91 20.65
N SER A 34 -11.19 -3.73 20.42
CA SER A 34 -12.18 -3.99 21.47
C SER A 34 -12.06 -5.45 21.92
N GLU A 35 -12.28 -5.74 23.21
CA GLU A 35 -12.30 -7.12 23.73
C GLU A 35 -13.28 -8.03 22.94
N GLU A 36 -14.23 -7.45 22.22
CA GLU A 36 -15.17 -8.14 21.33
C GLU A 36 -14.53 -8.70 20.04
N LEU A 37 -13.45 -8.08 19.54
CA LEU A 37 -12.67 -8.58 18.39
C LEU A 37 -11.75 -9.74 18.76
N LEU A 38 -11.46 -9.95 20.04
CA LEU A 38 -10.49 -10.93 20.55
C LEU A 38 -11.21 -12.13 21.17
N LYS A 39 -11.28 -13.26 20.45
CA LYS A 39 -11.65 -14.56 21.06
C LYS A 39 -10.49 -15.56 21.05
N CYS A 40 -10.44 -16.33 22.14
CA CYS A 40 -9.35 -17.18 22.59
C CYS A 40 -8.82 -18.20 21.56
N THR A 41 -7.50 -18.39 21.68
CA THR A 41 -6.64 -19.44 21.13
C THR A 41 -7.30 -20.81 20.97
N SER A 42 -7.38 -21.32 19.73
CA SER A 42 -7.67 -22.72 19.46
C SER A 42 -6.41 -23.44 18.96
N ALA A 43 -6.18 -24.63 19.51
CA ALA A 43 -5.13 -25.56 19.10
C ALA A 43 -5.53 -26.23 17.78
N ASP A 44 -4.96 -25.76 16.65
CA ASP A 44 -4.90 -26.51 15.39
C ASP A 44 -3.63 -26.08 14.64
N ASP A 45 -2.59 -26.92 14.70
CA ASP A 45 -1.21 -26.54 14.37
C ASP A 45 -0.88 -26.52 12.86
N SER A 46 -1.69 -27.12 11.98
CA SER A 46 -1.35 -27.21 10.54
C SER A 46 -1.63 -25.91 9.78
N ASP A 47 -2.77 -25.29 10.06
CA ASP A 47 -3.27 -24.14 9.31
C ASP A 47 -2.60 -22.83 9.75
N ASP A 48 -2.13 -22.80 11.01
CA ASP A 48 -1.34 -21.71 11.57
C ASP A 48 0.05 -21.63 10.92
N SER A 49 0.66 -22.78 10.58
CA SER A 49 1.94 -22.83 9.86
C SER A 49 1.81 -22.25 8.45
N ALA A 50 0.75 -22.63 7.71
CA ALA A 50 0.50 -22.11 6.37
C ALA A 50 0.24 -20.59 6.37
N ARG A 51 -0.48 -20.08 7.38
CA ARG A 51 -0.69 -18.64 7.57
C ARG A 51 0.59 -17.89 7.86
N ARG A 52 1.45 -18.45 8.72
CA ARG A 52 2.75 -17.88 9.03
C ARG A 52 3.65 -17.87 7.80
N GLU A 53 3.69 -18.95 7.02
CA GLU A 53 4.46 -19.01 5.77
C GLU A 53 3.95 -17.97 4.75
N LEU A 54 2.63 -17.83 4.62
CA LEU A 54 2.04 -16.80 3.76
C LEU A 54 2.47 -15.40 4.20
N PHE A 55 2.35 -15.08 5.49
CA PHE A 55 2.80 -13.78 6.03
C PHE A 55 4.29 -13.52 5.77
N GLU A 56 5.16 -14.47 6.10
CA GLU A 56 6.60 -14.32 5.90
C GLU A 56 6.97 -14.14 4.42
N SER A 57 6.22 -14.75 3.49
CA SER A 57 6.44 -14.57 2.05
C SER A 57 6.27 -13.12 1.54
N TYR A 58 5.59 -12.26 2.31
CA TYR A 58 5.46 -10.82 2.03
C TYR A 58 6.39 -9.95 2.87
N MET A 59 6.86 -10.45 4.02
CA MET A 59 7.62 -9.69 5.02
C MET A 59 9.14 -9.75 4.83
N ASP A 60 9.62 -10.49 3.83
CA ASP A 60 11.01 -10.45 3.45
C ASP A 60 11.37 -9.10 2.82
N PRO A 61 12.43 -8.41 3.29
CA PRO A 61 12.82 -7.12 2.74
C PRO A 61 13.12 -7.24 1.24
N LEU A 62 12.61 -6.28 0.47
CA LEU A 62 12.81 -6.25 -0.98
C LEU A 62 14.18 -5.68 -1.38
N ASP A 63 14.66 -4.69 -0.62
CA ASP A 63 15.90 -3.98 -0.90
C ASP A 63 16.59 -3.60 0.40
N GLU A 64 17.57 -4.41 0.82
CA GLU A 64 18.34 -4.18 2.06
C GLU A 64 19.13 -2.86 2.01
N ASP A 65 19.41 -2.34 0.81
CA ASP A 65 20.10 -1.08 0.58
C ASP A 65 19.17 0.15 0.56
N ASN A 66 17.85 -0.05 0.69
CA ASN A 66 16.89 1.04 0.85
C ASN A 66 16.47 1.15 2.34
N PRO A 67 17.02 2.13 3.10
CA PRO A 67 16.72 2.25 4.52
C PRO A 67 15.24 2.47 4.82
N ALA A 68 14.49 3.13 3.93
CA ALA A 68 13.05 3.34 4.13
C ALA A 68 12.29 2.01 4.03
N ALA A 69 12.58 1.19 3.01
CA ALA A 69 11.95 -0.12 2.85
C ALA A 69 12.28 -1.06 4.02
N VAL A 70 13.55 -1.10 4.46
CA VAL A 70 13.97 -1.90 5.62
C VAL A 70 13.25 -1.44 6.90
N ASN A 71 13.20 -0.13 7.13
CA ASN A 71 12.53 0.42 8.31
C ASN A 71 11.02 0.12 8.32
N ILE A 72 10.36 0.19 7.17
CA ILE A 72 8.94 -0.15 7.05
C ILE A 72 8.72 -1.60 7.45
N ILE A 73 9.44 -2.53 6.83
CA ILE A 73 9.31 -3.97 7.12
C ILE A 73 9.64 -4.27 8.59
N SER A 74 10.69 -3.66 9.14
CA SER A 74 11.05 -3.83 10.56
C SER A 74 9.94 -3.31 11.48
N SER A 75 9.39 -2.14 11.19
CA SER A 75 8.31 -1.55 12.01
C SER A 75 7.03 -2.39 11.94
N LEU A 76 6.70 -2.92 10.76
CA LEU A 76 5.56 -3.82 10.58
C LEU A 76 5.71 -5.09 11.42
N ARG A 77 6.91 -5.66 11.55
CA ARG A 77 7.14 -6.83 12.42
C ARG A 77 6.91 -6.54 13.90
N GLU A 78 7.04 -5.29 14.33
CA GLU A 78 6.78 -4.88 15.72
C GLU A 78 5.29 -4.67 15.98
N ILE A 79 4.54 -4.14 15.02
CA ILE A 79 3.14 -3.73 15.22
C ILE A 79 2.09 -4.75 14.76
N LEU A 80 2.45 -5.63 13.81
CA LEU A 80 1.55 -6.65 13.29
C LEU A 80 1.53 -7.88 14.22
N PHE A 81 0.35 -8.47 14.40
CA PHE A 81 0.21 -9.79 15.01
C PHE A 81 -0.63 -10.73 14.15
N LEU A 82 -0.22 -11.99 14.10
CA LEU A 82 -0.94 -13.01 13.33
C LEU A 82 -2.30 -13.33 13.96
N ALA A 83 -3.33 -13.28 13.12
CA ALA A 83 -4.69 -13.66 13.44
C ALA A 83 -5.28 -14.52 12.31
N LYS A 84 -6.43 -15.12 12.57
CA LYS A 84 -7.25 -15.84 11.59
C LYS A 84 -8.70 -15.38 11.65
N PRO A 85 -9.47 -15.56 10.58
CA PRO A 85 -10.91 -15.35 10.63
C PRO A 85 -11.56 -16.20 11.71
N ALA A 86 -12.60 -15.67 12.33
CA ALA A 86 -13.43 -16.36 13.29
C ALA A 86 -14.90 -16.05 13.02
N SER A 87 -15.78 -17.00 13.38
CA SER A 87 -17.22 -16.80 13.34
C SER A 87 -17.74 -16.53 14.75
N LEU A 88 -18.76 -15.70 14.83
CA LEU A 88 -19.48 -15.43 16.07
C LEU A 88 -20.97 -15.45 15.73
N ASP A 89 -21.72 -16.34 16.38
CA ASP A 89 -23.14 -16.54 16.10
C ASP A 89 -23.89 -15.20 16.05
N ASN A 90 -24.46 -14.87 14.88
CA ASN A 90 -25.21 -13.64 14.58
C ASN A 90 -24.40 -12.33 14.57
N SER A 91 -23.09 -12.36 14.34
CA SER A 91 -22.29 -11.15 14.05
C SER A 91 -22.36 -10.82 12.55
N SER A 92 -22.50 -9.53 12.23
CA SER A 92 -22.27 -8.98 10.88
C SER A 92 -20.93 -8.25 10.78
N MET A 93 -20.04 -8.47 11.75
CA MET A 93 -18.73 -7.83 11.84
C MET A 93 -17.63 -8.84 11.56
N LEU A 94 -16.51 -8.37 11.01
CA LEU A 94 -15.27 -9.14 10.90
C LEU A 94 -14.76 -9.50 12.30
N VAL A 95 -14.81 -10.78 12.65
CA VAL A 95 -14.33 -11.31 13.94
C VAL A 95 -13.06 -12.11 13.72
N ILE A 96 -12.06 -11.94 14.57
CA ILE A 96 -10.77 -12.63 14.45
C ILE A 96 -10.47 -13.49 15.69
N SER A 97 -9.60 -14.47 15.49
CA SER A 97 -8.93 -15.21 16.57
C SER A 97 -7.43 -14.98 16.46
N THR A 98 -6.76 -14.70 17.58
CA THR A 98 -5.32 -14.47 17.61
C THR A 98 -4.55 -15.79 17.50
N LEU A 99 -3.46 -15.81 16.74
CA LEU A 99 -2.58 -16.98 16.59
C LEU A 99 -1.28 -16.88 17.40
N GLU A 100 -1.04 -15.75 18.04
CA GLU A 100 0.14 -15.51 18.84
C GLU A 100 -0.17 -14.65 20.06
N ALA A 101 0.73 -14.68 21.05
CA ALA A 101 0.65 -13.80 22.19
C ALA A 101 0.83 -12.34 21.74
N ILE A 102 -0.09 -11.48 22.17
CA ILE A 102 -0.05 -10.04 21.93
C ILE A 102 0.67 -9.38 23.11
N ASP A 103 1.61 -8.50 22.81
CA ASP A 103 2.22 -7.59 23.79
C ASP A 103 1.85 -6.13 23.47
N GLY A 104 2.26 -5.18 24.31
CA GLY A 104 1.87 -3.77 24.17
C GLY A 104 2.39 -3.06 22.91
N SER A 105 3.26 -3.68 22.11
CA SER A 105 3.73 -3.14 20.83
C SER A 105 2.96 -3.65 19.63
N LYS A 106 2.26 -4.80 19.77
CA LYS A 106 1.50 -5.45 18.70
C LYS A 106 0.02 -5.12 18.80
N PHE A 107 -0.56 -4.54 17.75
CA PHE A 107 -1.95 -4.08 17.82
C PHE A 107 -2.69 -4.03 16.48
N ILE A 108 -2.03 -4.25 15.34
CA ILE A 108 -2.70 -4.41 14.05
C ILE A 108 -2.78 -5.91 13.72
N PRO A 109 -3.97 -6.53 13.68
CA PRO A 109 -4.09 -7.90 13.22
C PRO A 109 -3.72 -7.99 11.75
N VAL A 110 -2.89 -8.98 11.42
CA VAL A 110 -2.74 -9.47 10.06
C VAL A 110 -3.48 -10.80 9.92
N VAL A 111 -4.35 -10.88 8.92
CA VAL A 111 -5.24 -12.01 8.67
C VAL A 111 -4.87 -12.64 7.32
N PRO A 112 -3.95 -13.63 7.29
CA PRO A 112 -3.69 -14.41 6.10
C PRO A 112 -4.87 -15.37 5.86
N MET A 113 -5.66 -15.08 4.84
CA MET A 113 -6.80 -15.85 4.37
C MET A 113 -6.31 -17.08 3.58
N LEU A 114 -6.75 -18.26 3.99
CA LEU A 114 -6.59 -19.51 3.24
C LEU A 114 -7.89 -19.88 2.50
N SER A 115 -7.80 -20.81 1.55
CA SER A 115 -8.99 -21.31 0.83
C SER A 115 -10.00 -21.92 1.81
N GLY A 116 -11.27 -21.54 1.68
CA GLY A 116 -12.35 -21.99 2.57
C GLY A 116 -12.63 -21.03 3.73
N ASP A 117 -11.76 -20.04 4.01
CA ASP A 117 -12.02 -19.02 5.04
C ASP A 117 -13.20 -18.12 4.66
N GLU A 118 -13.49 -17.97 3.38
CA GLU A 118 -14.69 -17.29 2.87
C GLU A 118 -16.00 -17.93 3.34
N GLU A 119 -15.98 -19.22 3.70
CA GLU A 119 -17.16 -19.95 4.17
C GLU A 119 -17.48 -19.69 5.66
N ILE A 120 -16.61 -18.97 6.38
CA ILE A 120 -16.75 -18.66 7.82
C ILE A 120 -17.90 -17.67 8.07
N GLY A 121 -18.14 -16.77 7.12
CA GLY A 121 -19.23 -15.80 7.16
C GLY A 121 -19.22 -14.85 5.95
N PRO A 122 -20.37 -14.27 5.57
CA PRO A 122 -20.49 -13.38 4.41
C PRO A 122 -19.57 -12.15 4.49
N GLU A 123 -19.22 -11.70 5.70
CA GLU A 123 -18.26 -10.62 5.93
C GLU A 123 -16.85 -10.95 5.42
N TRP A 124 -16.48 -12.23 5.32
CA TRP A 124 -15.18 -12.70 4.84
C TRP A 124 -15.15 -12.97 3.32
N GLU A 125 -16.27 -12.83 2.62
CA GLU A 125 -16.36 -12.87 1.14
C GLU A 125 -15.80 -11.58 0.48
N ILE A 126 -14.72 -11.02 1.03
CA ILE A 126 -14.10 -9.78 0.56
C ILE A 126 -13.29 -10.08 -0.71
N GLU A 127 -13.63 -9.46 -1.83
CA GLU A 127 -12.77 -9.45 -3.01
C GLU A 127 -11.59 -8.49 -2.75
N ILE A 128 -10.43 -9.05 -2.40
CA ILE A 128 -9.16 -8.31 -2.30
C ILE A 128 -8.20 -8.81 -3.37
N LYS A 129 -7.33 -7.90 -3.84
CA LYS A 129 -6.32 -8.13 -4.87
C LYS A 129 -4.95 -7.76 -4.30
N GLY A 130 -4.43 -8.63 -3.46
CA GLY A 130 -3.17 -8.51 -2.74
C GLY A 130 -3.37 -8.32 -1.24
N PRO A 131 -2.33 -7.94 -0.50
CA PRO A 131 -2.49 -7.42 0.85
C PRO A 131 -3.38 -6.16 0.78
N THR A 132 -4.26 -5.99 1.75
CA THR A 132 -5.16 -4.83 1.81
C THR A 132 -5.30 -4.39 3.25
N PHE A 133 -4.94 -3.14 3.52
CA PHE A 133 -5.17 -2.51 4.82
C PHE A 133 -6.58 -1.91 4.88
N VAL A 134 -7.40 -2.46 5.78
CA VAL A 134 -8.70 -1.91 6.16
C VAL A 134 -8.48 -0.97 7.35
N GLN A 135 -9.04 0.25 7.30
CA GLN A 135 -8.84 1.23 8.38
C GLN A 135 -9.87 1.11 9.53
N ASP A 136 -11.04 0.51 9.27
CA ASP A 136 -12.12 0.39 10.25
C ASP A 136 -12.91 -0.93 10.07
N PRO A 137 -12.71 -1.94 10.94
CA PRO A 137 -11.69 -1.99 11.99
C PRO A 137 -10.27 -2.11 11.37
N PRO A 138 -9.23 -1.54 12.02
CA PRO A 138 -7.87 -1.54 11.48
C PRO A 138 -7.31 -2.97 11.39
N MET A 139 -7.07 -3.47 10.19
CA MET A 139 -6.50 -4.80 9.96
C MET A 139 -5.84 -4.91 8.59
N LEU A 140 -4.83 -5.78 8.50
CA LEU A 140 -4.23 -6.17 7.22
C LEU A 140 -4.77 -7.52 6.80
N ILE A 141 -5.52 -7.58 5.71
CA ILE A 141 -6.02 -8.85 5.15
C ILE A 141 -5.08 -9.26 4.00
N MET A 142 -4.68 -10.52 3.96
CA MET A 142 -3.77 -11.04 2.93
C MET A 142 -4.35 -12.32 2.33
N LYS A 143 -4.35 -12.44 1.00
CA LYS A 143 -4.71 -13.70 0.33
C LYS A 143 -3.49 -14.37 -0.28
N GLY A 144 -3.56 -15.71 -0.36
CA GLY A 144 -2.60 -16.56 -1.07
C GLY A 144 -2.65 -16.38 -2.58
N GLU A 145 -2.38 -15.17 -3.06
CA GLU A 145 -2.52 -14.85 -4.47
C GLU A 145 -1.34 -15.33 -5.32
N LYS A 146 -1.65 -15.58 -6.60
CA LYS A 146 -0.68 -15.83 -7.65
C LYS A 146 -0.03 -14.51 -8.06
N ILE A 147 0.83 -14.00 -7.18
CA ILE A 147 1.70 -12.84 -7.41
C ILE A 147 3.15 -13.29 -7.20
N SER A 148 4.06 -12.85 -8.07
CA SER A 148 5.49 -13.15 -7.96
C SER A 148 6.12 -12.59 -6.68
N SER A 149 7.25 -13.15 -6.23
CA SER A 149 7.84 -12.80 -4.93
C SER A 149 8.23 -11.32 -4.86
N PHE A 150 8.83 -10.78 -5.93
CA PHE A 150 9.15 -9.36 -6.03
C PHE A 150 7.91 -8.48 -5.82
N TRP A 151 6.80 -8.80 -6.49
CA TRP A 151 5.59 -7.99 -6.47
C TRP A 151 4.75 -8.15 -5.20
N LYS A 152 4.84 -9.30 -4.53
CA LYS A 152 4.32 -9.46 -3.16
C LYS A 152 4.95 -8.44 -2.22
N LYS A 153 6.28 -8.31 -2.26
CA LYS A 153 7.02 -7.37 -1.41
C LYS A 153 6.74 -5.91 -1.77
N ILE A 154 6.61 -5.58 -3.07
CA ILE A 154 6.17 -4.25 -3.51
C ILE A 154 4.79 -3.92 -2.93
N SER A 155 3.84 -4.86 -3.00
CA SER A 155 2.49 -4.68 -2.45
C SER A 155 2.51 -4.53 -0.92
N MET A 156 3.34 -5.31 -0.23
CA MET A 156 3.51 -5.19 1.22
C MET A 156 4.12 -3.84 1.63
N LEU A 157 5.05 -3.30 0.86
CA LEU A 157 5.62 -1.97 1.12
C LEU A 157 4.59 -0.86 0.90
N HIS A 158 3.72 -1.01 -0.10
CA HIS A 158 2.61 -0.10 -0.35
C HIS A 158 1.65 -0.07 0.84
N GLU A 159 1.06 -1.22 1.19
CA GLU A 159 0.12 -1.33 2.32
C GLU A 159 0.78 -1.02 3.65
N GLY A 160 2.03 -1.45 3.83
CA GLY A 160 2.83 -1.15 5.00
C GLY A 160 3.05 0.34 5.22
N SER A 161 3.16 1.12 4.14
CA SER A 161 3.23 2.58 4.22
C SER A 161 1.92 3.15 4.78
N HIS A 162 0.76 2.68 4.32
CA HIS A 162 -0.55 3.08 4.83
C HIS A 162 -0.73 2.74 6.32
N ILE A 163 -0.33 1.53 6.72
CA ILE A 163 -0.38 1.12 8.13
C ILE A 163 0.45 2.07 8.98
N LEU A 164 1.69 2.36 8.58
CA LEU A 164 2.55 3.26 9.36
C LEU A 164 2.01 4.69 9.40
N SER A 165 1.45 5.20 8.30
CA SER A 165 0.76 6.49 8.28
C SER A 165 -0.41 6.54 9.27
N PHE A 166 -1.20 5.46 9.34
CA PHE A 166 -2.32 5.31 10.27
C PHE A 166 -1.84 5.31 11.73
N VAL A 167 -0.89 4.41 12.05
CA VAL A 167 -0.34 4.25 13.39
C VAL A 167 0.31 5.54 13.89
N THR A 168 1.15 6.15 13.08
CA THR A 168 1.87 7.38 13.46
C THR A 168 0.99 8.62 13.42
N LYS A 169 -0.27 8.51 13.00
CA LYS A 169 -1.20 9.63 12.80
C LYS A 169 -0.61 10.70 11.87
N ALA A 170 0.20 10.28 10.89
CA ALA A 170 1.01 11.16 10.05
C ALA A 170 0.18 12.26 9.36
N PHE A 171 -1.08 11.94 9.03
CA PHE A 171 -1.98 12.83 8.30
C PHE A 171 -3.27 13.16 9.09
N GLU A 172 -3.27 13.04 10.42
CA GLU A 172 -4.45 13.32 11.25
C GLU A 172 -4.87 14.80 11.20
N SER A 173 -3.96 15.70 10.82
CA SER A 173 -4.27 17.13 10.61
C SER A 173 -5.01 17.44 9.30
N ILE A 174 -5.15 16.47 8.39
CA ILE A 174 -5.89 16.63 7.13
C ILE A 174 -7.35 16.23 7.38
N GLU A 175 -8.24 17.22 7.45
CA GLU A 175 -9.66 16.99 7.77
C GLU A 175 -10.43 16.29 6.64
N ASN A 176 -10.12 16.58 5.38
CA ASN A 176 -10.80 15.99 4.25
C ASN A 176 -10.29 14.54 4.00
N PRO A 177 -11.17 13.52 4.03
CA PRO A 177 -10.75 12.12 3.86
C PRO A 177 -10.10 11.82 2.51
N LEU A 178 -10.59 12.42 1.42
CA LEU A 178 -10.02 12.24 0.08
C LEU A 178 -8.62 12.87 0.00
N ASP A 179 -8.44 14.09 0.52
CA ASP A 179 -7.12 14.73 0.57
C ASP A 179 -6.13 13.90 1.40
N LYS A 180 -6.59 13.34 2.53
CA LYS A 180 -5.78 12.45 3.37
C LYS A 180 -5.34 11.21 2.61
N ARG A 181 -6.26 10.52 1.93
CA ARG A 181 -5.96 9.34 1.09
C ARG A 181 -4.99 9.67 -0.04
N VAL A 182 -5.22 10.77 -0.73
CA VAL A 182 -4.38 11.21 -1.86
C VAL A 182 -2.93 11.47 -1.43
N VAL A 183 -2.72 12.10 -0.28
CA VAL A 183 -1.38 12.33 0.27
C VAL A 183 -0.72 11.02 0.70
N ASP A 184 -1.48 10.13 1.33
CA ASP A 184 -0.99 8.83 1.79
C ASP A 184 -0.55 7.94 0.61
N GLU A 185 -1.39 7.84 -0.43
CA GLU A 185 -1.09 7.14 -1.68
C GLU A 185 0.12 7.77 -2.39
N TYR A 186 0.19 9.10 -2.47
CA TYR A 186 1.35 9.79 -3.03
C TYR A 186 2.67 9.38 -2.34
N CYS A 187 2.66 9.28 -1.01
CA CYS A 187 3.81 8.83 -0.22
C CYS A 187 4.15 7.36 -0.51
N ALA A 188 3.16 6.46 -0.50
CA ALA A 188 3.34 5.04 -0.77
C ALA A 188 3.94 4.80 -2.17
N TYR A 189 3.36 5.38 -3.23
CA TYR A 189 3.88 5.24 -4.59
C TYR A 189 5.28 5.83 -4.77
N THR A 190 5.58 6.96 -4.13
CA THR A 190 6.93 7.56 -4.21
C THR A 190 8.00 6.59 -3.71
N LEU A 191 7.75 5.90 -2.59
CA LEU A 191 8.65 4.86 -2.09
C LEU A 191 8.81 3.71 -3.11
N ILE A 192 7.71 3.23 -3.67
CA ILE A 192 7.74 2.15 -4.66
C ILE A 192 8.56 2.55 -5.90
N PHE A 193 8.45 3.79 -6.35
CA PHE A 193 9.20 4.29 -7.51
C PHE A 193 10.72 4.34 -7.25
N GLU A 194 11.14 4.75 -6.06
CA GLU A 194 12.57 4.71 -5.70
C GLU A 194 13.17 3.30 -5.78
N ILE A 195 12.37 2.27 -5.47
CA ILE A 195 12.79 0.88 -5.59
C ILE A 195 12.80 0.44 -7.05
N LEU A 196 11.76 0.76 -7.81
CA LEU A 196 11.65 0.38 -9.23
C LEU A 196 12.71 1.06 -10.10
N ASP A 197 13.12 2.28 -9.80
CA ASP A 197 14.21 2.96 -10.49
C ASP A 197 15.54 2.21 -10.36
N LYS A 198 15.76 1.59 -9.20
CA LYS A 198 16.96 0.79 -8.92
C LYS A 198 16.86 -0.62 -9.47
N LYS A 199 15.71 -1.28 -9.34
CA LYS A 199 15.54 -2.73 -9.58
C LYS A 199 14.81 -3.10 -10.87
N GLY A 200 14.12 -2.18 -11.53
CA GLY A 200 13.31 -2.47 -12.72
C GLY A 200 14.10 -2.91 -13.96
N GLY A 201 15.42 -2.66 -14.00
CA GLY A 201 16.26 -3.01 -15.14
C GLY A 201 16.02 -2.13 -16.37
N GLU A 202 16.69 -2.46 -17.48
CA GLU A 202 16.75 -1.59 -18.66
C GLU A 202 15.44 -1.60 -19.47
N GLU A 203 14.78 -2.75 -19.60
CA GLU A 203 13.51 -2.81 -20.36
C GLU A 203 12.40 -2.03 -19.64
N TYR A 204 12.30 -2.12 -18.31
CA TYR A 204 11.39 -1.28 -17.52
C TYR A 204 11.66 0.21 -17.74
N LYS A 205 12.92 0.65 -17.61
CA LYS A 205 13.31 2.06 -17.80
C LYS A 205 13.00 2.56 -19.21
N LYS A 206 13.17 1.70 -20.22
CA LYS A 206 12.81 2.00 -21.61
C LYS A 206 11.30 2.22 -21.75
N ILE A 207 10.48 1.28 -21.28
CA ILE A 207 9.01 1.40 -21.33
C ILE A 207 8.54 2.63 -20.55
N LEU A 208 9.10 2.86 -19.36
CA LEU A 208 8.86 4.03 -18.53
C LEU A 208 9.15 5.33 -19.29
N SER A 209 10.32 5.45 -19.92
CA SER A 209 10.70 6.63 -20.70
C SER A 209 9.75 6.89 -21.88
N GLU A 210 9.35 5.85 -22.60
CA GLU A 210 8.36 5.94 -23.68
C GLU A 210 7.01 6.46 -23.17
N LYS A 211 6.53 5.92 -22.05
CA LYS A 211 5.26 6.33 -21.44
C LYS A 211 5.31 7.74 -20.86
N VAL A 212 6.44 8.14 -20.27
CA VAL A 212 6.68 9.53 -19.85
C VAL A 212 6.57 10.47 -21.03
N ALA A 213 7.23 10.18 -22.15
CA ALA A 213 7.17 11.02 -23.35
C ALA A 213 5.74 11.16 -23.89
N PHE A 214 5.02 10.02 -23.99
CA PHE A 214 3.62 9.98 -24.40
C PHE A 214 2.70 10.82 -23.50
N ILE A 215 2.77 10.63 -22.18
CA ILE A 215 1.94 11.35 -21.21
C ILE A 215 2.23 12.85 -21.26
N LYS A 216 3.50 13.26 -21.36
CA LYS A 216 3.87 14.68 -21.48
C LYS A 216 3.27 15.31 -22.73
N GLU A 217 3.41 14.67 -23.88
CA GLU A 217 2.88 15.18 -25.16
C GLU A 217 1.37 15.41 -25.05
N LYS A 218 0.64 14.41 -24.55
CA LYS A 218 -0.81 14.47 -24.36
C LYS A 218 -1.22 15.54 -23.36
N PHE A 219 -0.56 15.61 -22.20
CA PHE A 219 -0.87 16.62 -21.19
C PHE A 219 -0.63 18.04 -21.72
N ILE A 220 0.44 18.27 -22.49
CA ILE A 220 0.71 19.57 -23.12
C ILE A 220 -0.42 19.97 -24.05
N LYS A 221 -0.91 19.02 -24.87
CA LYS A 221 -1.95 19.23 -25.89
C LYS A 221 -3.33 19.42 -25.27
N ASP A 222 -3.73 18.49 -24.41
CA ASP A 222 -5.12 18.35 -23.96
C ASP A 222 -5.36 19.01 -22.58
N LYS A 223 -4.29 19.39 -21.86
CA LYS A 223 -4.33 20.01 -20.52
C LYS A 223 -5.12 19.19 -19.48
N ALA A 224 -5.15 17.87 -19.65
CA ALA A 224 -5.84 16.94 -18.79
C ALA A 224 -4.94 15.75 -18.44
N TYR A 225 -5.15 15.18 -17.26
CA TYR A 225 -4.55 13.91 -16.88
C TYR A 225 -5.16 12.77 -17.70
N LEU A 226 -4.33 11.79 -18.07
CA LEU A 226 -4.80 10.61 -18.77
C LEU A 226 -5.24 9.54 -17.76
N ALA A 227 -6.39 8.92 -18.03
CA ALA A 227 -6.77 7.67 -17.37
C ALA A 227 -5.74 6.57 -17.68
N ILE A 228 -5.60 5.60 -16.78
CA ILE A 228 -4.72 4.45 -16.97
C ILE A 228 -5.23 3.62 -18.14
N ASP A 229 -4.41 3.50 -19.19
CA ASP A 229 -4.72 2.67 -20.36
C ASP A 229 -4.06 1.30 -20.24
N PHE A 230 -4.85 0.25 -20.05
CA PHE A 230 -4.37 -1.13 -19.90
C PHE A 230 -4.16 -1.88 -21.22
N SER A 231 -4.30 -1.23 -22.38
CA SER A 231 -4.19 -1.88 -23.70
C SER A 231 -2.83 -2.53 -23.98
N GLU A 232 -1.77 -2.07 -23.32
CA GLU A 232 -0.40 -2.60 -23.43
C GLU A 232 0.09 -3.28 -22.14
N ALA A 233 -0.81 -3.67 -21.22
CA ALA A 233 -0.42 -4.14 -19.89
C ALA A 233 0.59 -5.30 -19.88
N GLU A 234 0.46 -6.23 -20.85
CA GLU A 234 1.35 -7.38 -20.99
C GLU A 234 2.78 -7.01 -21.42
N ARG A 235 3.02 -5.78 -21.87
CA ARG A 235 4.33 -5.32 -22.32
C ARG A 235 5.37 -5.28 -21.20
N LEU A 236 4.93 -5.26 -19.94
CA LEU A 236 5.80 -5.33 -18.76
C LEU A 236 6.18 -6.76 -18.34
N ASN A 237 5.61 -7.80 -18.97
CA ASN A 237 5.79 -9.18 -18.51
C ASN A 237 7.26 -9.60 -18.54
N ASP A 238 8.00 -9.14 -19.54
CA ASP A 238 9.42 -9.47 -19.74
C ASP A 238 10.38 -8.41 -19.14
N ALA A 239 9.83 -7.34 -18.53
CA ALA A 239 10.65 -6.28 -17.96
C ALA A 239 11.33 -6.68 -16.64
N PHE A 240 10.80 -7.72 -15.97
CA PHE A 240 11.30 -8.24 -14.70
C PHE A 240 11.75 -9.70 -14.87
N SER A 241 12.67 -10.15 -14.01
CA SER A 241 13.19 -11.53 -14.06
C SER A 241 12.13 -12.60 -13.79
N GLU A 242 11.07 -12.24 -13.06
CA GLU A 242 9.95 -13.12 -12.73
C GLU A 242 8.77 -12.82 -13.66
N ALA A 243 8.32 -13.82 -14.41
CA ALA A 243 7.07 -13.75 -15.16
C ALA A 243 5.88 -13.50 -14.21
N PRO A 244 4.87 -12.74 -14.62
CA PRO A 244 3.67 -12.57 -13.81
C PRO A 244 2.93 -13.91 -13.65
N LEU A 245 2.33 -14.11 -12.48
CA LEU A 245 1.63 -15.36 -12.14
C LEU A 245 0.11 -15.25 -12.31
N SER A 246 -0.43 -14.05 -12.53
CA SER A 246 -1.85 -13.80 -12.74
C SER A 246 -2.12 -12.54 -13.58
N SER A 247 -3.35 -12.41 -14.08
CA SER A 247 -3.82 -11.19 -14.74
C SER A 247 -3.90 -9.99 -13.79
N ASP A 248 -4.24 -10.21 -12.52
CA ASP A 248 -4.26 -9.13 -11.54
C ASP A 248 -2.85 -8.61 -11.27
N GLU A 249 -1.84 -9.48 -11.24
CA GLU A 249 -0.45 -9.05 -11.20
C GLU A 249 -0.08 -8.22 -12.44
N ILE A 250 -0.44 -8.65 -13.65
CA ILE A 250 -0.19 -7.86 -14.88
C ILE A 250 -0.79 -6.45 -14.77
N ARG A 251 -2.03 -6.36 -14.27
CA ARG A 251 -2.71 -5.06 -14.06
C ARG A 251 -2.02 -4.21 -13.00
N LEU A 252 -1.63 -4.80 -11.87
CA LEU A 252 -0.89 -4.13 -10.80
C LEU A 252 0.43 -3.54 -11.32
N ARG A 253 1.24 -4.37 -12.00
CA ARG A 253 2.51 -3.95 -12.60
C ARG A 253 2.33 -2.74 -13.52
N TRP A 254 1.30 -2.80 -14.37
CA TRP A 254 1.01 -1.75 -15.33
C TRP A 254 0.45 -0.47 -14.71
N GLN A 255 -0.44 -0.59 -13.72
CA GLN A 255 -0.96 0.55 -12.96
C GLN A 255 0.18 1.31 -12.29
N ILE A 256 1.09 0.60 -11.62
CA ILE A 256 2.25 1.19 -10.96
C ILE A 256 3.16 1.90 -11.99
N LEU A 257 3.45 1.28 -13.13
CA LEU A 257 4.20 1.93 -14.21
C LEU A 257 3.49 3.20 -14.72
N TRP A 258 2.18 3.18 -14.89
CA TRP A 258 1.43 4.34 -15.40
C TRP A 258 1.48 5.52 -14.45
N ILE A 259 1.27 5.27 -13.15
CA ILE A 259 1.37 6.28 -12.11
C ILE A 259 2.82 6.81 -12.07
N HIS A 260 3.82 5.92 -12.14
CA HIS A 260 5.23 6.31 -12.17
C HIS A 260 5.56 7.22 -13.36
N SER A 261 5.12 6.81 -14.55
CA SER A 261 5.29 7.56 -15.80
C SER A 261 4.64 8.93 -15.71
N THR A 262 3.46 9.02 -15.09
CA THR A 262 2.78 10.31 -14.87
C THR A 262 3.54 11.18 -13.88
N PHE A 263 4.07 10.62 -12.80
CA PHE A 263 4.86 11.35 -11.82
C PHE A 263 6.11 11.95 -12.46
N MET A 264 6.89 11.15 -13.18
CA MET A 264 8.08 11.61 -13.90
C MET A 264 7.72 12.64 -14.99
N ALA A 265 6.60 12.45 -15.70
CA ALA A 265 6.12 13.42 -16.67
C ALA A 265 5.86 14.79 -16.03
N MET A 266 5.17 14.82 -14.90
CA MET A 266 4.88 16.05 -14.15
C MET A 266 6.13 16.70 -13.59
N GLU A 267 7.12 15.94 -13.12
CA GLU A 267 8.42 16.50 -12.71
C GLU A 267 9.12 17.17 -13.87
N GLN A 268 9.20 16.49 -15.02
CA GLN A 268 9.91 17.03 -16.18
C GLN A 268 9.22 18.27 -16.77
N LEU A 269 7.89 18.34 -16.71
CA LEU A 269 7.14 19.53 -17.13
C LEU A 269 7.33 20.72 -16.18
N ASN A 270 7.61 20.44 -14.90
CA ASN A 270 7.78 21.44 -13.84
C ASN A 270 9.22 21.48 -13.30
N ALA A 271 10.22 21.14 -14.12
CA ALA A 271 11.61 20.95 -13.68
C ALA A 271 12.23 22.20 -13.03
N ASN A 272 11.70 23.39 -13.35
CA ASN A 272 12.15 24.67 -12.78
C ASN A 272 11.44 25.03 -11.46
N ASN A 273 10.47 24.22 -11.02
CA ASN A 273 9.66 24.48 -9.83
C ASN A 273 9.20 23.17 -9.16
N ASP A 274 10.05 22.64 -8.26
CA ASP A 274 9.78 21.43 -7.47
C ASP A 274 8.42 21.46 -6.75
N LYS A 275 8.04 22.62 -6.23
CA LYS A 275 6.75 22.83 -5.56
C LYS A 275 5.57 22.61 -6.51
N GLU A 276 5.64 23.13 -7.72
CA GLU A 276 4.59 22.89 -8.74
C GLU A 276 4.60 21.45 -9.25
N GLY A 277 5.79 20.84 -9.40
CA GLY A 277 5.92 19.43 -9.75
C GLY A 277 5.25 18.51 -8.74
N LYS A 278 5.54 18.68 -7.45
CA LYS A 278 4.88 17.94 -6.35
C LYS A 278 3.37 18.14 -6.34
N GLN A 279 2.92 19.39 -6.49
CA GLN A 279 1.50 19.68 -6.55
C GLN A 279 0.81 19.01 -7.75
N ALA A 280 1.47 18.99 -8.91
CA ALA A 280 0.93 18.36 -10.11
C ALA A 280 0.79 16.84 -9.96
N LYS A 281 1.68 16.18 -9.21
CA LYS A 281 1.54 14.75 -8.86
C LYS A 281 0.38 14.50 -7.90
N ILE A 282 0.26 15.31 -6.85
CA ILE A 282 -0.86 15.23 -5.89
C ILE A 282 -2.20 15.45 -6.61
N ASN A 283 -2.28 16.43 -7.51
CA ASN A 283 -3.47 16.67 -8.31
C ASN A 283 -3.83 15.49 -9.23
N TYR A 284 -2.82 14.79 -9.77
CA TYR A 284 -3.05 13.57 -10.54
C TYR A 284 -3.63 12.46 -9.65
N MET A 285 -3.07 12.25 -8.46
CA MET A 285 -3.59 11.28 -7.49
C MET A 285 -5.02 11.63 -7.09
N PHE A 286 -5.33 12.91 -6.87
CA PHE A 286 -6.69 13.37 -6.64
C PHE A 286 -7.62 12.99 -7.80
N ALA A 287 -7.23 13.26 -9.05
CA ALA A 287 -8.03 12.88 -10.23
C ALA A 287 -8.21 11.37 -10.37
N LEU A 288 -7.23 10.56 -9.91
CA LEU A 288 -7.31 9.10 -9.95
C LEU A 288 -8.30 8.56 -8.91
N PHE A 289 -8.32 9.13 -7.71
CA PHE A 289 -9.13 8.65 -6.58
C PHE A 289 -10.49 9.33 -6.44
N GLU A 290 -10.67 10.57 -6.92
CA GLU A 290 -11.97 11.26 -6.90
C GLU A 290 -13.06 10.43 -7.59
N ASN A 291 -12.72 9.83 -8.75
CA ASN A 291 -13.62 8.95 -9.50
C ASN A 291 -13.98 7.64 -8.78
N GLN A 292 -13.27 7.28 -7.69
CA GLN A 292 -13.56 6.08 -6.89
C GLN A 292 -14.48 6.35 -5.69
N PHE A 293 -14.82 7.61 -5.41
CA PHE A 293 -15.72 8.01 -4.30
C PHE A 293 -17.09 8.49 -4.79
N GLU A 294 -17.36 8.47 -6.10
CA GLU A 294 -18.67 8.82 -6.67
C GLU A 294 -19.60 7.60 -6.86
N GLU A 295 -19.25 6.42 -6.35
CA GLU A 295 -20.12 5.23 -6.29
C GLU A 295 -20.68 4.99 -4.88
#